data_AF-Q0B8B6-F1
#
_entry.id   AF-Q0B8B6-F1
#
_cell.length_a   1.000
_cell.length_b   1.000
_cell.length_c   1.000
_cell.angle_alpha   90.00
_cell.angle_beta   90.00
_cell.angle_gamma   90.00
#
_symmetry.space_group_name_H-M   'P 1'
#
loop_
_entity.id
_entity.type
_entity.pdbx_description
1 polymer ?
#
loop_
_entity_poly.entity_id
_entity_poly.type
_entity_poly.pdbx_seq_one_letter_code
_entity_poly.pdbx_strand_id
1 'polypeptide(L)'
;MDGGTKNMNGVQYRFKMCGTGGNDQDATNDQIALEVFSDKGELLARRYFAVNWYHGALFHRPLNYEGNRVRYIDLTDESSPEKKYLSIPPTKWDWLRARLPLF
;
A
#
# COMPACT_ATOMS: atom_id res chain seq x y z
N MET A 1 3.61 -9.09 -3.89
CA MET A 1 2.79 -7.87 -4.14
C MET A 1 3.36 -7.09 -5.33
N ASP A 2 2.52 -6.48 -6.18
CA ASP A 2 2.92 -5.83 -7.44
C ASP A 2 3.20 -4.32 -7.26
N GLY A 3 4.43 -3.96 -6.88
CA GLY A 3 4.88 -2.56 -6.81
C GLY A 3 5.43 -2.03 -8.14
N GLY A 4 6.38 -1.12 -8.05
CA GLY A 4 7.11 -0.57 -9.21
C GLY A 4 6.47 0.68 -9.81
N THR A 5 6.92 1.05 -11.00
CA THR A 5 6.43 2.24 -11.70
C THR A 5 5.16 1.92 -12.48
N LYS A 6 4.08 2.66 -12.23
CA LYS A 6 2.81 2.54 -12.96
C LYS A 6 2.41 3.88 -13.56
N ASN A 7 1.86 3.84 -14.77
CA ASN A 7 1.19 4.99 -15.37
C ASN A 7 -0.28 4.99 -14.91
N MET A 8 -0.71 6.07 -14.27
CA MET A 8 -2.09 6.26 -13.85
C MET A 8 -2.58 7.62 -14.36
N ASN A 9 -3.55 7.59 -15.28
CA ASN A 9 -4.10 8.78 -15.93
C ASN A 9 -3.03 9.65 -16.63
N GLY A 10 -2.06 9.02 -17.30
CA GLY A 10 -1.00 9.71 -18.03
C GLY A 10 0.17 10.20 -17.17
N VAL A 11 0.12 10.01 -15.85
CA VAL A 11 1.19 10.40 -14.92
C VAL A 11 1.88 9.15 -14.37
N GLN A 12 3.21 9.16 -14.32
CA GLN A 12 3.98 8.07 -13.73
C GLN A 12 4.10 8.24 -12.22
N TYR A 13 3.84 7.14 -11.51
CA TYR A 13 4.04 7.02 -10.07
C TYR A 13 4.87 5.79 -9.76
N ARG A 14 5.72 5.87 -8.74
CA ARG A 14 6.48 4.72 -8.26
C ARG A 14 5.91 4.23 -6.93
N PHE A 15 5.41 3.01 -6.93
CA PHE A 15 4.88 2.33 -5.76
C PHE A 15 5.97 1.45 -5.15
N LYS A 16 6.31 1.69 -3.89
CA LYS A 16 7.30 0.90 -3.14
C LYS A 16 6.61 0.27 -1.95
N MET A 17 6.86 -1.01 -1.73
CA MET A 17 6.39 -1.73 -0.56
C MET A 17 7.60 -2.22 0.24
N CYS A 18 7.59 -1.95 1.54
CA CYS A 18 8.59 -2.48 2.48
C CYS A 18 7.83 -3.13 3.63
N GLY A 19 8.12 -4.39 3.93
CA GLY A 19 7.49 -5.12 5.02
C GLY A 19 8.47 -5.45 6.13
N THR A 20 7.94 -5.71 7.31
CA THR A 20 8.72 -6.28 8.43
C THR A 20 9.23 -7.70 8.13
N GLY A 21 8.63 -8.40 7.15
CA GLY A 21 9.09 -9.72 6.71
C GLY A 21 9.18 -10.68 7.89
N GLY A 22 8.16 -10.64 8.76
CA GLY A 22 8.07 -11.52 9.91
C GLY A 22 7.99 -12.95 9.44
N ASN A 23 8.58 -13.87 10.21
CA ASN A 23 8.62 -15.31 9.92
C ASN A 23 7.31 -15.76 9.26
N ASP A 24 7.35 -16.06 7.97
CA ASP A 24 6.20 -16.49 7.15
C ASP A 24 5.51 -17.76 7.70
N GLN A 25 5.99 -18.30 8.82
CA GLN A 25 5.64 -19.56 9.46
C GLN A 25 4.85 -19.41 10.78
N ASP A 26 4.76 -18.21 11.37
CA ASP A 26 4.16 -18.04 12.71
C ASP A 26 2.67 -17.63 12.67
N ALA A 27 2.04 -17.66 11.49
CA ALA A 27 0.65 -17.26 11.23
C ALA A 27 0.27 -15.83 11.66
N THR A 28 1.26 -15.00 12.02
CA THR A 28 1.06 -13.60 12.41
C THR A 28 0.89 -12.68 11.22
N ASN A 29 0.26 -11.53 11.46
CA ASN A 29 0.13 -10.49 10.46
C ASN A 29 1.41 -9.65 10.36
N ASP A 30 1.87 -9.48 9.13
CA ASP A 30 3.03 -8.67 8.77
C ASP A 30 2.64 -7.24 8.46
N GLN A 31 3.37 -6.28 9.03
CA GLN A 31 3.18 -4.86 8.72
C GLN A 31 3.91 -4.49 7.44
N ILE A 32 3.17 -3.90 6.51
CA ILE A 32 3.65 -3.43 5.21
C ILE A 32 3.49 -1.93 5.12
N ALA A 33 4.55 -1.24 4.74
CA ALA A 33 4.55 0.15 4.34
C ALA A 33 4.41 0.25 2.82
N LEU A 34 3.31 0.85 2.34
CA LEU A 34 3.14 1.26 0.95
C LEU A 34 3.45 2.75 0.81
N GLU A 35 4.46 3.04 0.00
CA GLU A 35 4.92 4.38 -0.32
C GLU A 35 4.65 4.68 -1.79
N VAL A 36 4.13 5.87 -2.08
CA VAL A 36 3.88 6.36 -3.43
C VAL A 36 4.75 7.57 -3.68
N PHE A 37 5.57 7.49 -4.73
CA PHE A 37 6.45 8.56 -5.14
C PHE A 37 6.02 9.16 -6.48
N SER A 38 6.26 10.46 -6.66
CA SER A 38 6.21 11.08 -7.98
C SER A 38 7.33 10.55 -8.88
N ASP A 39 7.23 10.87 -10.17
CA ASP A 39 8.29 10.65 -11.17
C ASP A 39 9.63 11.31 -10.77
N LYS A 40 9.57 12.44 -10.06
CA LYS A 40 10.73 13.16 -9.52
C LYS A 40 11.24 12.59 -8.18
N GLY A 41 10.63 11.53 -7.66
CA GLY A 41 11.05 10.87 -6.42
C GLY A 41 10.51 11.51 -5.14
N GLU A 42 9.56 12.44 -5.22
CA GLU A 42 8.92 13.03 -4.04
C GLU A 42 7.93 12.04 -3.39
N LEU A 43 8.00 11.86 -2.07
CA LEU A 43 7.00 11.05 -1.35
C LEU A 43 5.64 11.77 -1.34
N LEU A 44 4.64 11.19 -1.99
CA LEU A 44 3.29 11.74 -2.11
C LEU A 44 2.30 11.13 -1.13
N ALA A 45 2.46 9.86 -0.79
CA ALA A 45 1.63 9.17 0.19
C ALA A 45 2.40 8.03 0.85
N ARG A 46 2.04 7.75 2.10
CA ARG A 46 2.43 6.54 2.82
C ARG A 46 1.20 5.93 3.48
N ARG A 47 1.11 4.60 3.48
CA ARG A 47 0.12 3.79 4.19
C ARG A 47 0.79 2.62 4.87
N TYR A 48 0.29 2.26 6.03
CA TYR A 48 0.64 1.02 6.71
C TYR A 48 -0.59 0.11 6.71
N PHE A 49 -0.38 -1.17 6.43
CA PHE A 49 -1.42 -2.18 6.48
C PHE A 49 -0.85 -3.53 6.87
N ALA A 50 -1.72 -4.44 7.30
CA ALA A 50 -1.36 -5.80 7.66
C ALA A 50 -1.70 -6.79 6.54
N VAL A 51 -0.82 -7.76 6.31
CA VAL A 51 -1.09 -8.94 5.48
C VAL A 51 -0.71 -10.21 6.21
N ASN A 52 -1.20 -11.36 5.74
CA ASN A 52 -0.80 -12.65 6.28
C ASN A 52 -0.17 -13.47 5.14
N TRP A 53 1.13 -13.76 5.28
CA TRP A 53 1.89 -14.53 4.28
C TRP A 53 1.67 -16.03 4.39
N TYR A 54 1.36 -16.51 5.59
CA TYR A 54 1.12 -17.93 5.87
C TYR A 54 -0.19 -18.41 5.23
N HIS A 55 -1.24 -17.61 5.32
CA HIS A 55 -2.51 -17.92 4.68
C HIS A 55 -2.47 -17.64 3.17
N GLY A 56 -3.27 -18.38 2.40
CA GLY A 56 -3.21 -18.40 0.94
C GLY A 56 -3.34 -17.03 0.26
N ALA A 57 -3.17 -16.98 -1.06
CA ALA A 57 -2.98 -15.76 -1.85
C ALA A 57 -4.02 -14.64 -1.63
N LEU A 58 -5.21 -14.95 -1.09
CA LEU A 58 -6.22 -13.96 -0.74
C LEU A 58 -5.79 -13.02 0.39
N PHE A 59 -4.86 -13.42 1.25
CA PHE A 59 -4.43 -12.67 2.44
C PHE A 59 -3.21 -11.76 2.22
N HIS A 60 -2.61 -11.83 1.03
CA HIS A 60 -1.46 -11.02 0.62
C HIS A 60 -1.52 -10.68 -0.89
N ARG A 61 -2.74 -10.38 -1.39
CA ARG A 61 -2.97 -10.09 -2.80
C ARG A 61 -2.08 -8.95 -3.31
N PRO A 62 -1.67 -9.00 -4.59
CA PRO A 62 -1.03 -7.85 -5.24
C PRO A 62 -1.90 -6.59 -5.18
N LEU A 63 -1.25 -5.42 -5.26
CA LEU A 63 -1.95 -4.15 -5.45
C LEU A 63 -2.79 -4.19 -6.73
N ASN A 64 -4.00 -3.67 -6.66
CA ASN A 64 -4.88 -3.54 -7.82
C ASN A 64 -4.99 -2.06 -8.21
N TYR A 65 -4.58 -1.76 -9.43
CA TYR A 65 -4.56 -0.42 -10.01
C TYR A 65 -5.79 -0.24 -10.90
N GLU A 66 -6.72 0.61 -10.47
CA GLU A 66 -8.01 0.80 -11.15
C GLU A 66 -8.31 2.30 -11.31
N GLY A 67 -8.25 2.79 -12.54
CA GLY A 67 -8.54 4.19 -12.86
C GLY A 67 -7.70 5.16 -12.01
N ASN A 68 -8.35 5.88 -11.10
CA ASN A 68 -7.76 6.86 -10.20
C ASN A 68 -7.54 6.35 -8.77
N ARG A 69 -7.44 5.02 -8.55
CA ARG A 69 -7.20 4.47 -7.23
C ARG A 69 -6.34 3.21 -7.26
N VAL A 70 -5.66 2.96 -6.14
CA VAL A 70 -4.94 1.72 -5.87
C VAL A 70 -5.59 1.03 -4.68
N ARG A 71 -6.03 -0.21 -4.87
CA ARG A 71 -6.63 -1.04 -3.81
C ARG A 71 -5.58 -1.97 -3.23
N TYR A 72 -5.69 -2.18 -1.93
CA TYR A 72 -4.84 -3.08 -1.15
C TYR A 72 -5.67 -3.77 -0.09
N ILE A 73 -5.21 -4.95 0.34
CA ILE A 73 -5.81 -5.64 1.48
C ILE A 73 -5.19 -5.12 2.78
N ASP A 74 -5.99 -4.96 3.81
CA ASP A 74 -5.54 -4.53 5.12
C ASP A 74 -6.22 -5.37 6.21
N LEU A 75 -5.48 -6.33 6.75
CA LEU A 75 -5.97 -7.22 7.81
C LEU A 75 -6.00 -6.55 9.19
N THR A 76 -5.62 -5.27 9.32
CA THR A 76 -5.88 -4.52 10.56
C THR A 76 -7.38 -4.22 10.72
N ASP A 77 -8.14 -4.20 9.62
CA ASP A 77 -9.58 -3.99 9.61
C ASP A 77 -10.30 -5.29 9.21
N GLU A 78 -10.50 -6.17 10.18
CA GLU A 78 -11.11 -7.50 9.99
C GLU A 78 -12.53 -7.43 9.41
N SER A 79 -13.23 -6.31 9.58
CA SER A 79 -14.60 -6.13 9.12
C SER A 79 -14.71 -5.89 7.61
N SER A 80 -13.66 -5.35 6.98
CA SER A 80 -13.67 -4.96 5.57
C SER A 80 -12.25 -4.85 4.97
N PRO A 81 -11.45 -5.93 5.05
CA PRO A 81 -10.04 -5.88 4.69
C PRO A 81 -9.80 -5.54 3.22
N GLU A 82 -10.74 -5.86 2.32
CA GLU A 82 -10.64 -5.58 0.87
C GLU A 82 -11.14 -4.18 0.46
N LYS A 83 -11.70 -3.39 1.38
CA LYS A 83 -12.30 -2.08 1.05
C LYS A 83 -11.30 -0.92 1.08
N LYS A 84 -10.03 -1.15 1.39
CA LYS A 84 -9.02 -0.07 1.47
C LYS A 84 -8.52 0.32 0.10
N TYR A 85 -8.40 1.63 -0.10
CA TYR A 85 -7.86 2.21 -1.31
C TYR A 85 -7.09 3.50 -1.04
N LEU A 86 -6.23 3.86 -1.97
CA LEU A 86 -5.52 5.13 -2.04
C LEU A 86 -5.90 5.81 -3.37
N SER A 87 -6.40 7.04 -3.30
CA SER A 87 -6.69 7.84 -4.51
C SER A 87 -5.40 8.30 -5.19
N ILE A 88 -5.41 8.36 -6.51
CA ILE A 88 -4.31 8.81 -7.38
C ILE A 88 -4.84 9.90 -8.33
N PRO A 89 -4.27 11.12 -8.33
CA PRO A 89 -3.16 11.55 -7.47
C PRO A 89 -3.53 11.56 -5.98
N PRO A 90 -2.58 11.30 -5.07
CA PRO A 90 -2.81 11.46 -3.64
C PRO A 90 -3.22 12.89 -3.29
N THR A 91 -4.00 13.03 -2.22
CA THR A 91 -4.46 14.34 -1.76
C THR A 91 -3.32 15.11 -1.08
N LYS A 92 -3.46 16.43 -0.94
CA LYS A 92 -2.53 17.24 -0.10
C LYS A 92 -2.48 16.76 1.34
N TRP A 93 -3.58 16.20 1.85
CA TRP A 93 -3.62 15.58 3.17
C TRP A 93 -2.79 14.29 3.24
N ASP A 94 -2.78 13.49 2.19
CA ASP A 94 -1.91 12.31 2.09
C ASP A 94 -0.44 12.69 2.11
N TRP A 95 -0.09 13.74 1.37
CA TRP A 95 1.25 14.29 1.31
C TRP A 95 1.74 14.76 2.68
N LEU A 96 0.88 15.46 3.42
CA LEU A 96 1.19 15.94 4.76
C LEU A 96 1.36 14.76 5.73
N ARG A 97 0.41 13.81 5.75
CA ARG A 97 0.47 12.62 6.62
C ARG A 97 1.69 11.76 6.35
N ALA A 98 2.13 11.65 5.09
CA ALA A 98 3.32 10.87 4.72
C ALA A 98 4.62 11.37 5.35
N ARG A 99 4.64 12.62 5.85
CA ARG A 99 5.80 13.27 6.48
C ARG A 99 5.71 13.34 8.01
N LEU A 100 4.61 12.90 8.59
CA LEU A 100 4.45 12.86 10.04
C LEU A 100 4.94 11.51 10.58
N PRO A 101 5.71 11.50 11.68
CA PRO A 101 6.25 10.27 12.28
C PRO A 101 5.20 9.47 13.09
N LEU A 102 3.93 9.83 13.03
CA LEU A 102 2.87 9.33 13.90
C LEU A 102 1.70 8.84 13.06
N PHE A 103 1.66 7.56 12.68
CA PHE A 103 0.48 6.71 12.51
C PHE A 103 0.93 5.27 12.32
#